data_AF-A0A521UR99-F1
#
_entry.id   AF-A0A521UR99-F1
#
_cell.length_a   1.000
_cell.length_b   1.000
_cell.length_c   1.000
_cell.angle_alpha   90.00
_cell.angle_beta   90.00
_cell.angle_gamma   90.00
#
_symmetry.space_group_name_H-M   'P 1'
#
loop_
_entity.id
_entity.type
_entity.pdbx_description
1 polymer ?
#
loop_
_entity_poly.entity_id
_entity_poly.type
_entity_poly.pdbx_seq_one_letter_code
_entity_poly.pdbx_strand_id
1 'polypeptide(L)'
;MMRIFLTALLFCLSVLASGQTVAELEQQLKEAETSQEKMAISYQLAGLLLKNDARRSVVFSKAAHQKAVELNNDGMAAESAYLTAKGYERTQNDRNEDVWLKSAIEFAMKANDAGLLIQTVDERSRLAIKNGDEDMALQIVQEAFAYFSKKGRHSINEMQAQYDVLKTRLEREKRALELEKNRLLQEINTLSNGQEKLTTERDVLRQDKMELTERQVTLQQEKALVEEEISKKQQEIKTVSSEKAKALYISERRSRLIDSLETQKEIDSLFIEQQN
;
A
#
# COMPACT_ATOMS: atom_id res chain seq x y z
N MET A 1 -60.69 -44.16 -1.63
CA MET A 1 -59.68 -43.89 -0.58
C MET A 1 -58.23 -44.05 -1.05
N MET A 2 -57.92 -44.76 -2.14
CA MET A 2 -56.53 -44.94 -2.63
C MET A 2 -55.92 -43.71 -3.36
N ARG A 3 -56.74 -42.76 -3.82
CA ARG A 3 -56.26 -41.54 -4.51
C ARG A 3 -55.84 -40.41 -3.58
N ILE A 4 -56.33 -40.36 -2.34
CA ILE A 4 -55.97 -39.34 -1.34
C ILE A 4 -54.61 -39.69 -0.69
N PHE A 5 -54.28 -40.98 -0.60
CA PHE A 5 -52.95 -41.44 -0.15
C PHE A 5 -51.83 -41.15 -1.16
N LEU A 6 -52.13 -41.20 -2.47
CA LEU A 6 -51.15 -40.92 -3.52
C LEU A 6 -50.82 -39.41 -3.62
N THR A 7 -51.80 -38.54 -3.34
CA THR A 7 -51.58 -37.09 -3.27
C THR A 7 -50.90 -36.65 -1.97
N ALA A 8 -51.08 -37.37 -0.85
CA ALA A 8 -50.38 -37.10 0.40
C ALA A 8 -48.90 -37.54 0.36
N LEU A 9 -48.57 -38.60 -0.38
CA LEU A 9 -47.17 -39.03 -0.59
C LEU A 9 -46.38 -38.07 -1.49
N LEU A 10 -47.05 -37.42 -2.45
CA LEU A 10 -46.44 -36.43 -3.34
C LEU A 10 -46.31 -35.02 -2.73
N PHE A 11 -46.99 -34.73 -1.62
CA PHE A 11 -46.87 -33.45 -0.91
C PHE A 11 -45.79 -33.46 0.20
N CYS A 12 -45.31 -34.65 0.60
CA CYS A 12 -44.22 -34.79 1.57
C CYS A 12 -42.81 -34.69 0.95
N LEU A 13 -42.66 -34.74 -0.38
CA LEU A 13 -41.35 -34.58 -1.03
C LEU A 13 -40.94 -33.12 -1.29
N SER A 14 -41.86 -32.16 -1.15
CA SER A 14 -41.60 -30.76 -1.51
C SER A 14 -41.23 -29.84 -0.33
N VAL A 15 -41.03 -30.37 0.89
CA VAL A 15 -40.77 -29.57 2.11
C VAL A 15 -39.40 -29.83 2.78
N LEU A 16 -38.55 -30.71 2.24
CA LEU A 16 -37.22 -30.99 2.83
C LEU A 16 -36.04 -30.27 2.16
N ALA A 17 -36.29 -29.25 1.33
CA ALA A 17 -35.22 -28.43 0.72
C ALA A 17 -34.68 -27.34 1.67
N SER A 18 -34.46 -27.68 2.95
CA SER A 18 -33.92 -26.78 3.98
C SER A 18 -32.86 -27.48 4.83
N GLY A 19 -31.59 -27.35 4.43
CA GLY A 19 -30.44 -27.38 5.33
C GLY A 19 -30.11 -28.69 6.06
N GLN A 20 -29.90 -29.81 5.34
CA GLN A 20 -29.23 -30.97 5.94
C GLN A 20 -27.85 -30.55 6.47
N THR A 21 -27.51 -31.02 7.67
CA THR A 21 -26.24 -30.67 8.30
C THR A 21 -25.10 -31.54 7.74
N VAL A 22 -23.86 -31.04 7.82
CA VAL A 22 -22.67 -31.81 7.42
C VAL A 22 -22.62 -33.17 8.14
N ALA A 23 -22.97 -33.20 9.44
CA ALA A 23 -22.93 -34.44 10.23
C ALA A 23 -23.95 -35.48 9.74
N GLU A 24 -25.16 -35.05 9.37
CA GLU A 24 -26.19 -35.93 8.82
C GLU A 24 -25.76 -36.52 7.48
N LEU A 25 -25.20 -35.70 6.58
CA LEU A 25 -24.72 -36.16 5.29
C LEU A 25 -23.50 -37.10 5.41
N GLU A 26 -22.61 -36.88 6.39
CA GLU A 26 -21.51 -37.81 6.66
C GLU A 26 -21.99 -39.17 7.17
N GLN A 27 -23.07 -39.18 7.97
CA GLN A 27 -23.69 -40.43 8.41
C GLN A 27 -24.37 -41.15 7.24
N GLN A 28 -25.14 -40.43 6.43
CA GLN A 28 -25.76 -40.97 5.22
C GLN A 28 -24.72 -41.51 4.24
N LEU A 29 -23.55 -40.88 4.12
CA LEU A 29 -22.48 -41.38 3.25
C LEU A 29 -21.91 -42.73 3.71
N LYS A 30 -21.87 -42.99 5.03
CA LYS A 30 -21.42 -44.27 5.60
C LYS A 30 -22.43 -45.39 5.36
N GLU A 31 -23.71 -45.05 5.44
CA GLU A 31 -24.83 -45.98 5.27
C GLU A 31 -25.18 -46.21 3.79
N ALA A 32 -24.76 -45.30 2.90
CA ALA A 32 -24.99 -45.42 1.47
C ALA A 32 -24.37 -46.72 0.92
N GLU A 33 -25.14 -47.47 0.16
CA GLU A 33 -24.70 -48.74 -0.41
C GLU A 33 -24.30 -48.57 -1.88
N THR A 34 -25.00 -47.69 -2.61
CA THR A 34 -24.81 -47.54 -4.05
C THR A 34 -23.77 -46.48 -4.41
N SER A 35 -23.09 -46.66 -5.56
CA SER A 35 -22.17 -45.65 -6.09
C SER A 35 -22.88 -44.33 -6.42
N GLN A 36 -24.16 -44.39 -6.80
CA GLN A 36 -24.95 -43.20 -7.15
C GLN A 36 -25.30 -42.36 -5.92
N GLU A 37 -25.70 -42.99 -4.81
CA GLU A 37 -25.93 -42.30 -3.53
C GLU A 37 -24.63 -41.70 -3.00
N LYS A 38 -23.54 -42.48 -2.98
CA LYS A 38 -22.23 -42.00 -2.54
C LYS A 38 -21.74 -40.79 -3.34
N MET A 39 -21.96 -40.80 -4.65
CA MET A 39 -21.66 -39.68 -5.54
C MET A 39 -22.45 -38.43 -5.15
N ALA A 40 -23.78 -38.55 -5.07
CA ALA A 40 -24.67 -37.42 -4.80
C ALA A 40 -24.41 -36.82 -3.40
N ILE A 41 -24.25 -37.65 -2.38
CA ILE A 41 -23.99 -37.21 -1.00
C ILE A 41 -22.61 -36.55 -0.91
N SER A 42 -21.58 -37.12 -1.56
CA SER A 42 -20.24 -36.51 -1.58
C SER A 42 -20.24 -35.13 -2.26
N TYR A 43 -21.00 -34.98 -3.35
CA TYR A 43 -21.15 -33.69 -4.02
C TYR A 43 -21.82 -32.64 -3.13
N GLN A 44 -22.91 -33.02 -2.45
CA GLN A 44 -23.62 -32.15 -1.51
C GLN A 44 -22.73 -31.74 -0.33
N LEU A 45 -22.00 -32.69 0.26
CA LEU A 45 -21.02 -32.42 1.32
C LEU A 45 -19.98 -31.41 0.87
N ALA A 46 -19.41 -31.59 -0.33
CA ALA A 46 -18.45 -30.66 -0.88
C ALA A 46 -19.03 -29.25 -1.02
N GLY A 47 -20.25 -29.10 -1.53
CA GLY A 47 -20.91 -27.80 -1.69
C GLY A 47 -21.10 -27.07 -0.37
N LEU A 48 -21.54 -27.78 0.68
CA LEU A 48 -21.71 -27.21 2.02
C LEU A 48 -20.37 -26.84 2.68
N LEU A 49 -19.34 -27.65 2.45
CA LEU A 49 -18.03 -27.46 3.04
C LEU A 49 -17.22 -26.37 2.33
N LEU A 50 -17.51 -26.03 1.07
CA LEU A 50 -16.70 -25.10 0.26
C LEU A 50 -16.38 -23.79 0.99
N LYS A 51 -17.36 -23.18 1.67
CA LYS A 51 -17.16 -21.90 2.36
C LYS A 51 -16.36 -22.02 3.67
N ASN A 52 -16.58 -23.10 4.42
CA ASN A 52 -16.13 -23.23 5.81
C ASN A 52 -14.90 -24.13 5.96
N ASP A 53 -14.74 -25.12 5.09
CA ASP A 53 -13.61 -26.06 5.03
C ASP A 53 -13.33 -26.48 3.59
N ALA A 54 -12.61 -25.62 2.87
CA ALA A 54 -12.26 -25.85 1.48
C ALA A 54 -11.41 -27.11 1.26
N ARG A 55 -10.61 -27.53 2.25
CA ARG A 55 -9.78 -28.75 2.14
C ARG A 55 -10.64 -30.00 2.14
N ARG A 56 -11.61 -30.10 3.06
CA ARG A 56 -12.58 -31.20 3.05
C ARG A 56 -13.50 -31.14 1.84
N SER A 57 -13.88 -29.94 1.39
CA SER A 57 -14.62 -29.76 0.13
C SER A 57 -13.91 -30.44 -1.04
N VAL A 58 -12.59 -30.20 -1.20
CA VAL A 58 -11.78 -30.84 -2.25
C VAL A 58 -11.78 -32.37 -2.15
N VAL A 59 -11.76 -32.93 -0.94
CA VAL A 59 -11.79 -34.39 -0.74
C VAL A 59 -13.11 -34.98 -1.23
N PHE A 60 -14.23 -34.40 -0.79
CA PHE A 60 -15.55 -34.91 -1.14
C PHE A 60 -15.91 -34.64 -2.61
N SER A 61 -15.50 -33.50 -3.18
CA SER A 61 -15.74 -33.21 -4.60
C SER A 61 -14.94 -34.15 -5.51
N LYS A 62 -13.72 -34.53 -5.13
CA LYS A 62 -12.96 -35.57 -5.84
C LYS A 62 -13.61 -36.94 -5.75
N ALA A 63 -14.12 -37.31 -4.58
CA ALA A 63 -14.85 -38.56 -4.41
C ALA A 63 -16.11 -38.60 -5.29
N ALA A 64 -16.87 -37.50 -5.32
CA ALA A 64 -18.03 -37.35 -6.20
C ALA A 64 -17.62 -37.46 -7.68
N HIS A 65 -16.58 -36.75 -8.10
CA HIS A 65 -16.05 -36.80 -9.46
C HIS A 65 -15.66 -38.22 -9.87
N GLN A 66 -14.89 -38.92 -9.03
CA GLN A 66 -14.46 -40.29 -9.31
C GLN A 66 -15.67 -41.21 -9.51
N LYS A 67 -16.68 -41.13 -8.64
CA LYS A 67 -17.91 -41.93 -8.78
C LYS A 67 -18.73 -41.54 -9.99
N ALA A 68 -18.78 -40.27 -10.34
CA ALA A 68 -19.44 -39.81 -11.56
C ALA A 68 -18.77 -40.39 -12.82
N VAL A 69 -17.44 -40.43 -12.87
CA VAL A 69 -16.68 -41.06 -13.96
C VAL A 69 -16.95 -42.57 -14.02
N GLU A 70 -16.93 -43.28 -12.88
CA GLU A 70 -17.26 -44.71 -12.81
C GLU A 70 -18.68 -45.01 -13.33
N LEU A 71 -19.62 -44.09 -13.11
CA LEU A 71 -21.02 -44.20 -13.55
C LEU A 71 -21.25 -43.69 -14.99
N ASN A 72 -20.22 -43.23 -15.69
CA ASN A 72 -20.33 -42.54 -16.99
C ASN A 72 -21.31 -41.34 -16.96
N ASN A 73 -21.41 -40.67 -15.82
CA ASN A 73 -22.20 -39.46 -15.65
C ASN A 73 -21.32 -38.23 -15.90
N ASP A 74 -21.15 -37.88 -17.17
CA ASP A 74 -20.28 -36.77 -17.58
C ASP A 74 -20.72 -35.42 -16.97
N GLY A 75 -22.02 -35.20 -16.77
CA GLY A 75 -22.54 -33.96 -16.16
C GLY A 75 -22.09 -33.80 -14.71
N MET A 76 -22.31 -34.83 -13.89
CA MET A 76 -21.86 -34.81 -12.49
C MET A 76 -20.34 -34.82 -12.38
N ALA A 77 -19.63 -35.46 -13.33
CA ALA A 77 -18.17 -35.42 -13.38
C ALA A 77 -17.69 -33.98 -13.65
N ALA A 78 -18.33 -33.25 -14.56
CA ALA A 78 -18.02 -31.85 -14.84
C ALA A 78 -18.29 -30.97 -13.61
N GLU A 79 -19.48 -31.05 -13.02
CA GLU A 79 -19.86 -30.26 -11.84
C GLU A 79 -18.94 -30.53 -10.64
N SER A 80 -18.60 -31.79 -10.38
CA SER A 80 -17.72 -32.18 -9.27
C SER A 80 -16.27 -31.75 -9.52
N ALA A 81 -15.79 -31.78 -10.77
CA ALA A 81 -14.48 -31.24 -11.13
C ALA A 81 -14.42 -29.72 -10.93
N TYR A 82 -15.47 -29.00 -11.36
CA TYR A 82 -15.59 -27.56 -11.18
C TYR A 82 -15.60 -27.20 -9.68
N LEU A 83 -16.39 -27.91 -8.87
CA LEU A 83 -16.42 -27.72 -7.42
C LEU A 83 -15.07 -28.02 -6.76
N THR A 84 -14.31 -29.00 -7.28
CA THR A 84 -12.93 -29.28 -6.85
C THR A 84 -12.00 -28.10 -7.14
N ALA A 85 -12.12 -27.49 -8.32
CA ALA A 85 -11.37 -26.29 -8.68
C ALA A 85 -11.69 -25.12 -7.72
N LYS A 86 -12.97 -24.86 -7.42
CA LYS A 86 -13.36 -23.85 -6.42
C LYS A 86 -12.78 -24.12 -5.04
N GLY A 87 -12.68 -25.39 -4.65
CA GLY A 87 -11.99 -25.78 -3.43
C GLY A 87 -10.51 -25.39 -3.46
N TYR A 88 -9.83 -25.62 -4.58
CA TYR A 88 -8.42 -25.25 -4.75
C TYR A 88 -8.18 -23.74 -4.81
N GLU A 89 -9.05 -22.99 -5.49
CA GLU A 89 -9.07 -21.53 -5.51
C GLU A 89 -9.07 -20.97 -4.07
N ARG A 90 -9.96 -21.47 -3.21
CA ARG A 90 -10.05 -21.04 -1.81
C ARG A 90 -8.84 -21.42 -0.97
N THR A 91 -8.13 -22.47 -1.37
CA THR A 91 -6.85 -22.86 -0.75
C THR A 91 -5.63 -22.21 -1.40
N GLN A 92 -5.83 -21.30 -2.37
CA GLN A 92 -4.78 -20.61 -3.13
C GLN A 92 -3.81 -21.57 -3.83
N ASN A 93 -4.35 -22.63 -4.42
CA ASN A 93 -3.58 -23.63 -5.15
C ASN A 93 -3.89 -23.56 -6.65
N ASP A 94 -3.43 -22.47 -7.27
CA ASP A 94 -3.68 -22.14 -8.68
C ASP A 94 -3.27 -23.27 -9.64
N ARG A 95 -2.19 -24.01 -9.33
CA ARG A 95 -1.75 -25.15 -10.14
C ARG A 95 -2.81 -26.26 -10.19
N ASN A 96 -3.36 -26.64 -9.04
CA ASN A 96 -4.40 -27.67 -9.01
C ASN A 96 -5.74 -27.12 -9.48
N GLU A 97 -6.03 -25.84 -9.22
CA GLU A 97 -7.21 -25.18 -9.76
C GLU A 97 -7.26 -25.28 -11.29
N ASP A 98 -6.18 -24.92 -11.99
CA ASP A 98 -6.11 -25.03 -13.47
C ASP A 98 -6.34 -26.47 -13.96
N VAL A 99 -5.71 -27.45 -13.30
CA VAL A 99 -5.87 -28.88 -13.65
C VAL A 99 -7.34 -29.30 -13.55
N TRP A 100 -8.03 -28.92 -12.48
CA TRP A 100 -9.42 -29.29 -12.27
C TRP A 100 -10.40 -28.49 -13.14
N LEU A 101 -10.11 -27.22 -13.44
CA LEU A 101 -10.86 -26.44 -14.41
C LEU A 101 -10.74 -27.05 -15.82
N LYS A 102 -9.55 -27.52 -16.21
CA LYS A 102 -9.36 -28.25 -17.46
C LYS A 102 -10.22 -29.52 -17.52
N SER A 103 -10.21 -30.34 -16.47
CA SER A 103 -11.07 -31.53 -16.39
C SER A 103 -12.56 -31.18 -16.46
N ALA A 104 -12.99 -30.12 -15.77
CA ALA A 104 -14.37 -29.64 -15.82
C ALA A 104 -14.80 -29.23 -17.24
N ILE A 105 -13.94 -28.54 -17.99
CA ILE A 105 -14.16 -28.21 -19.41
C ILE A 105 -14.36 -29.48 -20.25
N GLU A 106 -13.45 -30.46 -20.11
CA GLU A 106 -13.51 -31.71 -20.88
C GLU A 106 -14.81 -32.48 -20.64
N PHE A 107 -15.24 -32.60 -19.39
CA PHE A 107 -16.50 -33.30 -19.05
C PHE A 107 -17.75 -32.48 -19.41
N ALA A 108 -17.72 -31.14 -19.26
CA ALA A 108 -18.83 -30.29 -19.69
C ALA A 108 -19.05 -30.40 -21.21
N MET A 109 -17.96 -30.48 -21.99
CA MET A 109 -18.01 -30.75 -23.44
C MET A 109 -18.62 -32.12 -23.76
N LYS A 110 -18.36 -33.17 -22.96
CA LYS A 110 -18.98 -34.50 -23.16
C LYS A 110 -20.46 -34.49 -22.80
N ALA A 111 -20.80 -33.85 -21.67
CA ALA A 111 -22.16 -33.71 -21.17
C ALA A 111 -23.06 -32.82 -22.04
N ASN A 112 -22.48 -32.03 -22.95
CA ASN A 112 -23.17 -30.95 -23.68
C ASN A 112 -23.70 -29.84 -22.75
N ASP A 113 -23.05 -29.63 -21.62
CA ASP A 113 -23.43 -28.56 -20.69
C ASP A 113 -22.76 -27.24 -21.11
N ALA A 114 -23.45 -26.48 -21.96
CA ALA A 114 -22.97 -25.21 -22.46
C ALA A 114 -22.78 -24.18 -21.34
N GLY A 115 -23.66 -24.18 -20.33
CA GLY A 115 -23.63 -23.22 -19.24
C GLY A 115 -22.38 -23.41 -18.37
N LEU A 116 -22.17 -24.64 -17.90
CA LEU A 116 -20.99 -24.98 -17.10
C LEU A 116 -19.69 -24.83 -17.89
N LEU A 117 -19.69 -25.16 -19.18
CA LEU A 117 -18.52 -24.98 -20.04
C LEU A 117 -18.12 -23.49 -20.12
N ILE A 118 -19.08 -22.59 -20.39
CA ILE A 118 -18.83 -21.15 -20.45
C ILE A 118 -18.28 -20.63 -19.11
N GLN A 119 -18.92 -20.99 -18.00
CA GLN A 119 -18.51 -20.58 -16.66
C GLN A 119 -17.08 -21.03 -16.34
N THR A 120 -16.76 -22.29 -16.64
CA THR A 120 -15.45 -22.88 -16.36
C THR A 120 -14.35 -22.28 -17.25
N VAL A 121 -14.67 -21.98 -18.51
CA VAL A 121 -13.76 -21.31 -19.47
C VAL A 121 -13.44 -19.89 -19.01
N ASP A 122 -14.44 -19.11 -18.56
CA ASP A 122 -14.21 -17.77 -18.02
C ASP A 122 -13.28 -17.82 -16.80
N GLU A 123 -13.56 -18.68 -15.82
CA GLU A 123 -12.71 -18.81 -14.64
C GLU A 123 -11.27 -19.23 -14.97
N ARG A 124 -11.09 -20.23 -15.83
CA ARG A 124 -9.76 -20.70 -16.23
C ARG A 124 -8.99 -19.64 -17.02
N SER A 125 -9.67 -18.87 -17.87
CA SER A 125 -9.05 -17.76 -18.59
C SER A 125 -8.60 -16.64 -17.65
N ARG A 126 -9.39 -16.31 -16.62
CA ARG A 126 -9.00 -15.35 -15.57
C ARG A 126 -7.81 -15.83 -14.77
N LEU A 127 -7.76 -17.12 -14.44
CA LEU A 127 -6.62 -17.71 -13.74
C LEU A 127 -5.33 -17.61 -14.58
N ALA A 128 -5.41 -17.86 -15.90
CA ALA A 128 -4.28 -17.69 -16.80
C ALA A 128 -3.81 -16.23 -16.88
N ILE A 129 -4.73 -15.26 -17.01
CA ILE A 129 -4.42 -13.82 -16.98
C ILE A 129 -3.77 -13.43 -15.64
N LYS A 130 -4.32 -13.90 -14.52
CA LYS A 130 -3.76 -13.67 -13.17
C LYS A 130 -2.31 -14.15 -13.08
N ASN A 131 -1.98 -15.23 -13.77
CA ASN A 131 -0.63 -15.80 -13.81
C ASN A 131 0.28 -15.15 -14.87
N GLY A 132 -0.20 -14.14 -15.60
CA GLY A 132 0.54 -13.43 -16.63
C GLY A 132 0.61 -14.14 -17.99
N ASP A 133 -0.23 -15.16 -18.20
CA ASP A 133 -0.27 -15.97 -19.42
C ASP A 133 -1.49 -15.62 -20.28
N GLU A 134 -1.43 -14.47 -20.96
CA GLU A 134 -2.51 -13.97 -21.81
C GLU A 134 -2.72 -14.84 -23.05
N ASP A 135 -1.66 -15.47 -23.57
CA ASP A 135 -1.72 -16.37 -24.73
C ASP A 135 -2.50 -17.64 -24.40
N MET A 136 -2.24 -18.24 -23.24
CA MET A 136 -3.02 -19.37 -22.73
C MET A 136 -4.50 -18.99 -22.52
N ALA A 137 -4.78 -17.81 -21.97
CA ALA A 137 -6.14 -17.34 -21.80
C ALA A 137 -6.89 -17.24 -23.13
N LEU A 138 -6.23 -16.70 -24.16
CA LEU A 138 -6.79 -16.63 -25.52
C LEU A 138 -7.02 -18.03 -26.10
N GLN A 139 -6.05 -18.94 -25.94
CA GLN A 139 -6.17 -20.32 -26.43
C GLN A 139 -7.38 -21.03 -25.80
N ILE A 140 -7.55 -20.93 -24.48
CA ILE A 140 -8.68 -21.55 -23.75
C ILE A 140 -10.03 -21.10 -24.34
N VAL A 141 -10.18 -19.80 -24.61
CA VAL A 141 -11.41 -19.24 -25.18
C VAL A 141 -11.61 -19.68 -26.63
N GLN A 142 -10.54 -19.71 -27.43
CA GLN A 142 -10.60 -20.17 -28.83
C GLN A 142 -11.01 -21.65 -28.93
N GLU A 143 -10.47 -22.52 -28.08
CA GLU A 143 -10.83 -23.94 -28.03
C GLU A 143 -12.31 -24.13 -27.70
N ALA A 144 -12.83 -23.39 -26.71
CA ALA A 144 -14.26 -23.41 -26.38
C ALA A 144 -15.12 -22.91 -27.54
N PHE A 145 -14.74 -21.79 -28.17
CA PHE A 145 -15.44 -21.26 -29.34
C PHE A 145 -15.47 -22.24 -30.50
N ALA A 146 -14.34 -22.91 -30.78
CA ALA A 146 -14.25 -23.92 -31.83
C ALA A 146 -15.16 -25.12 -31.55
N TYR A 147 -15.23 -25.57 -30.29
CA TYR A 147 -16.15 -26.62 -29.86
C TYR A 147 -17.62 -26.24 -30.15
N PHE A 148 -18.06 -25.05 -29.74
CA PHE A 148 -19.43 -24.59 -29.98
C PHE A 148 -19.74 -24.36 -31.45
N SER A 149 -18.78 -23.81 -32.20
CA SER A 149 -18.91 -23.60 -33.65
C SER A 149 -19.07 -24.91 -34.41
N LYS A 150 -18.38 -25.98 -33.97
CA LYS A 150 -18.46 -27.31 -34.59
C LYS A 150 -19.75 -28.07 -34.23
N LYS A 151 -20.33 -27.85 -33.05
CA LYS A 151 -21.54 -28.56 -32.58
C LYS A 151 -22.87 -27.87 -32.90
N GLY A 152 -22.87 -26.63 -33.37
CA GLY A 152 -23.96 -25.92 -34.04
C GLY A 152 -25.39 -26.21 -33.57
N ARG A 153 -25.97 -25.31 -32.75
CA ARG A 153 -27.20 -24.54 -33.09
C ARG A 153 -27.86 -23.73 -31.95
N HIS A 154 -27.45 -23.82 -30.68
CA HIS A 154 -28.18 -23.11 -29.60
C HIS A 154 -27.38 -22.17 -28.67
N SER A 155 -26.06 -21.99 -28.84
CA SER A 155 -25.27 -21.07 -27.97
C SER A 155 -24.38 -20.05 -28.69
N ILE A 156 -24.34 -20.06 -30.04
CA ILE A 156 -23.39 -19.23 -30.80
C ILE A 156 -23.63 -17.73 -30.59
N ASN A 157 -24.88 -17.25 -30.63
CA ASN A 157 -25.15 -15.81 -30.47
C ASN A 157 -24.89 -15.31 -29.05
N GLU A 158 -25.22 -16.12 -28.03
CA GLU A 158 -25.06 -15.74 -26.63
C GLU A 158 -23.58 -15.76 -26.21
N MET A 159 -22.82 -16.73 -26.73
CA MET A 159 -21.39 -16.82 -26.47
C MET A 159 -20.55 -15.89 -27.34
N GLN A 160 -20.99 -15.56 -28.56
CA GLN A 160 -20.35 -14.53 -29.37
C GLN A 160 -20.59 -13.14 -28.77
N ALA A 161 -21.79 -12.87 -28.23
CA ALA A 161 -22.03 -11.69 -27.43
C ALA A 161 -21.15 -11.64 -26.18
N GLN A 162 -20.96 -12.76 -25.46
CA GLN A 162 -20.06 -12.81 -24.31
C GLN A 162 -18.58 -12.69 -24.70
N TYR A 163 -18.14 -13.29 -25.80
CA TYR A 163 -16.80 -13.13 -26.35
C TYR A 163 -16.53 -11.67 -26.73
N ASP A 164 -17.47 -11.03 -27.42
CA ASP A 164 -17.35 -9.63 -27.80
C ASP A 164 -17.35 -8.70 -26.57
N VAL A 165 -18.16 -9.01 -25.55
CA VAL A 165 -18.16 -8.29 -24.26
C VAL A 165 -16.82 -8.48 -23.53
N LEU A 166 -16.29 -9.70 -23.47
CA LEU A 166 -15.04 -9.99 -22.79
C LEU A 166 -13.86 -9.37 -23.53
N LYS A 167 -13.82 -9.47 -24.86
CA LYS A 167 -12.84 -8.80 -25.72
C LYS A 167 -12.88 -7.30 -25.52
N THR A 168 -14.07 -6.69 -25.54
CA THR A 168 -14.24 -5.25 -25.30
C THR A 168 -13.79 -4.87 -23.89
N ARG A 169 -14.05 -5.70 -22.89
CA ARG A 169 -13.58 -5.50 -21.51
C ARG A 169 -12.06 -5.57 -21.44
N LEU A 170 -11.44 -6.57 -22.05
CA LEU A 170 -9.99 -6.73 -22.10
C LEU A 170 -9.33 -5.53 -22.80
N GLU A 171 -9.90 -5.07 -23.91
CA GLU A 171 -9.43 -3.87 -24.61
C GLU A 171 -9.60 -2.59 -23.78
N ARG A 172 -10.61 -2.51 -22.91
CA ARG A 172 -10.79 -1.39 -21.96
C ARG A 172 -9.80 -1.47 -20.82
N GLU A 173 -9.60 -2.64 -20.23
CA GLU A 173 -8.63 -2.87 -19.16
C GLU A 173 -7.20 -2.61 -19.66
N LYS A 174 -6.85 -3.07 -20.86
CA LYS A 174 -5.58 -2.74 -21.52
C LYS A 174 -5.39 -1.24 -21.68
N ARG A 175 -6.41 -0.52 -22.16
CA ARG A 175 -6.37 0.95 -22.29
C ARG A 175 -6.25 1.64 -20.93
N ALA A 176 -6.95 1.15 -19.91
CA ALA A 176 -6.87 1.71 -18.56
C ALA A 176 -5.47 1.52 -17.97
N LEU A 177 -4.88 0.33 -18.12
CA LEU A 177 -3.50 0.05 -17.72
C LEU A 177 -2.49 0.90 -18.48
N GLU A 178 -2.70 1.16 -19.78
CA GLU A 178 -1.88 2.08 -20.55
C GLU A 178 -1.95 3.53 -20.03
N LEU A 179 -3.14 4.00 -19.68
CA LEU A 179 -3.33 5.32 -19.08
C LEU A 179 -2.67 5.41 -17.70
N GLU A 180 -2.81 4.38 -16.87
CA GLU A 180 -2.19 4.31 -15.56
C GLU A 180 -0.67 4.28 -15.66
N LYS A 181 -0.12 3.48 -16.58
CA LYS A 181 1.32 3.47 -16.90
C LYS A 181 1.80 4.87 -17.30
N ASN A 182 1.08 5.56 -18.17
CA ASN A 182 1.45 6.91 -18.60
C ASN A 182 1.38 7.92 -17.46
N ARG A 183 0.38 7.81 -16.57
CA ARG A 183 0.26 8.64 -15.37
C ARG A 183 1.42 8.41 -14.40
N LEU A 184 1.76 7.15 -14.14
CA LEU A 184 2.89 6.80 -13.27
C LEU A 184 4.22 7.30 -13.83
N LEU A 185 4.42 7.22 -15.15
CA LEU A 185 5.59 7.81 -15.81
C LEU A 185 5.67 9.32 -15.63
N GLN A 186 4.55 10.03 -15.71
CA GLN A 186 4.50 11.47 -15.42
C GLN A 186 4.85 11.75 -13.96
N GLU A 187 4.30 10.98 -13.03
CA GLU A 187 4.59 11.12 -11.60
C GLU A 187 6.08 10.89 -11.29
N ILE A 188 6.68 9.84 -11.85
CA ILE A 188 8.12 9.59 -11.75
C ILE A 188 8.93 10.79 -12.25
N ASN A 189 8.56 11.35 -13.41
CA ASN A 189 9.25 12.53 -13.94
C ASN A 189 9.10 13.75 -13.01
N THR A 190 7.91 13.98 -12.44
CA THR A 190 7.70 15.09 -11.49
C THR A 190 8.51 14.92 -10.21
N LEU A 191 8.56 13.70 -9.67
CA LEU A 191 9.34 13.38 -8.48
C LEU A 191 10.84 13.51 -8.74
N SER A 192 11.31 13.06 -9.91
CA SER A 192 12.71 13.20 -10.31
C SER A 192 13.13 14.67 -10.42
N ASN A 193 12.30 15.51 -11.04
CA ASN A 193 12.54 16.96 -11.10
C ASN A 193 12.48 17.61 -9.69
N GLY A 194 11.58 17.15 -8.83
CA GLY A 194 11.50 17.60 -7.43
C GLY A 194 12.76 17.24 -6.64
N GLN A 195 13.28 16.04 -6.84
CA GLN A 195 14.52 15.56 -6.22
C GLN A 195 15.73 16.38 -6.68
N GLU A 196 15.81 16.74 -7.96
CA GLU A 196 16.87 17.60 -8.48
C GLU A 196 16.84 18.98 -7.81
N LYS A 197 15.66 19.62 -7.74
CA LYS A 197 15.49 20.91 -7.04
C LYS A 197 15.91 20.86 -5.59
N LEU A 198 15.45 19.85 -4.84
CA LEU A 198 15.83 19.66 -3.43
C LEU A 198 17.33 19.44 -3.27
N THR A 199 17.96 18.77 -4.24
CA THR A 199 19.41 18.57 -4.25
C THR A 199 20.13 19.90 -4.44
N THR A 200 19.69 20.74 -5.39
CA THR A 200 20.23 22.09 -5.59
C THR A 200 20.05 22.97 -4.35
N GLU A 201 18.85 23.01 -3.76
CA GLU A 201 18.57 23.78 -2.54
C GLU A 201 19.45 23.33 -1.38
N ARG A 202 19.62 22.02 -1.19
CA ARG A 202 20.51 21.46 -0.18
C ARG A 202 21.96 21.94 -0.38
N ASP A 203 22.43 21.96 -1.61
CA ASP A 203 23.81 22.34 -1.93
C ASP A 203 24.03 23.85 -1.70
N VAL A 204 23.05 24.70 -2.05
CA VAL A 204 23.06 26.14 -1.73
C VAL A 204 23.07 26.36 -0.22
N LEU A 205 22.16 25.72 0.53
CA LEU A 205 22.11 25.85 1.99
C LEU A 205 23.41 25.40 2.66
N ARG A 206 24.08 24.39 2.10
CA ARG A 206 25.39 23.94 2.58
C ARG A 206 26.45 25.02 2.37
N GLN A 207 26.44 25.68 1.21
CA GLN A 207 27.35 26.79 0.93
C GLN A 207 27.08 27.99 1.86
N ASP A 208 25.83 28.42 1.98
CA ASP A 208 25.44 29.53 2.87
C ASP A 208 25.86 29.25 4.33
N LYS A 209 25.69 28.01 4.78
CA LYS A 209 26.14 27.60 6.12
C LYS A 209 27.65 27.74 6.29
N MET A 210 28.44 27.39 5.27
CA MET A 210 29.89 27.57 5.31
C MET A 210 30.26 29.05 5.40
N GLU A 211 29.67 29.90 4.54
CA GLU A 211 29.92 31.35 4.53
C GLU A 211 29.53 32.02 5.85
N LEU A 212 28.37 31.66 6.42
CA LEU A 212 27.94 32.17 7.73
C LEU A 212 28.87 31.74 8.85
N THR A 213 29.37 30.50 8.80
CA THR A 213 30.32 30.00 9.80
C THR A 213 31.64 30.77 9.73
N GLU A 214 32.15 31.02 8.51
CA GLU A 214 33.34 31.82 8.30
C GLU A 214 33.14 33.26 8.81
N ARG A 215 32.00 33.88 8.47
CA ARG A 215 31.66 35.23 8.93
C ARG A 215 31.55 35.32 10.45
N GLN A 216 31.01 34.28 11.09
CA GLN A 216 30.93 34.21 12.55
C GLN A 216 32.33 34.19 13.17
N VAL A 217 33.26 33.42 12.60
CA VAL A 217 34.65 33.37 13.06
C VAL A 217 35.32 34.73 12.90
N THR A 218 35.16 35.41 11.76
CA THR A 218 35.76 36.74 11.54
C THR A 218 35.21 37.77 12.51
N LEU A 219 33.88 37.81 12.72
CA LEU A 219 33.25 38.73 13.66
C LEU A 219 33.73 38.48 15.10
N GLN A 220 33.96 37.23 15.48
CA GLN A 220 34.46 36.89 16.81
C GLN A 220 35.91 37.36 17.00
N GLN A 221 36.74 37.28 15.96
CA GLN A 221 38.10 37.83 15.96
C GLN A 221 38.10 39.36 16.04
N GLU A 222 37.29 40.04 15.20
CA GLU A 222 37.14 41.50 15.23
C GLU A 222 36.67 41.99 16.60
N LYS A 223 35.69 41.30 17.20
CA LYS A 223 35.21 41.62 18.55
C LYS A 223 36.32 41.53 19.59
N ALA A 224 37.14 40.48 19.54
CA ALA A 224 38.24 40.32 20.48
C ALA A 224 39.29 41.45 20.35
N LEU A 225 39.60 41.87 19.12
CA LEU A 225 40.50 43.00 18.86
C LEU A 225 39.94 44.33 19.40
N VAL A 226 38.65 44.58 19.17
CA VAL A 226 37.98 45.79 19.67
C VAL A 226 37.93 45.79 21.21
N GLU A 227 37.67 44.65 21.84
CA GLU A 227 37.69 44.52 23.30
C GLU A 227 39.11 44.81 23.87
N GLU A 228 40.17 44.35 23.20
CA GLU A 228 41.55 44.68 23.57
C GLU A 228 41.84 46.18 23.44
N GLU A 229 41.41 46.81 22.35
CA GLU A 229 41.59 48.25 22.12
C GLU A 229 40.84 49.10 23.15
N ILE A 230 39.60 48.72 23.47
CA ILE A 230 38.81 49.37 24.53
C ILE A 230 39.53 49.25 25.87
N SER A 231 40.06 48.06 26.21
CA SER A 231 40.81 47.84 27.44
C SER A 231 42.03 48.76 27.54
N LYS A 232 42.82 48.89 26.46
CA LYS A 232 43.98 49.80 26.38
C LYS A 232 43.55 51.25 26.56
N LYS A 233 42.55 51.72 25.81
CA LYS A 233 42.00 53.09 25.94
C LYS A 233 41.48 53.37 27.35
N GLN A 234 40.87 52.38 28.00
CA GLN A 234 40.36 52.55 29.36
C GLN A 234 41.48 52.64 30.40
N GLN A 235 42.61 51.96 30.17
CA GLN A 235 43.82 52.13 30.97
C GLN A 235 44.43 53.52 30.77
N GLU A 236 44.52 54.00 29.52
CA GLU A 236 45.00 55.36 29.19
C GLU A 236 44.11 56.45 29.81
N ILE A 237 42.78 56.30 29.76
CA ILE A 237 41.86 57.25 30.41
C ILE A 237 42.11 57.30 31.93
N LYS A 238 42.36 56.14 32.57
CA LYS A 238 42.68 56.10 34.01
C LYS A 238 43.99 56.82 34.32
N THR A 239 45.03 56.64 33.53
CA THR A 239 46.32 57.32 33.74
C THR A 239 46.17 58.82 33.55
N VAL A 240 45.56 59.27 32.45
CA VAL A 240 45.30 60.68 32.17
C VAL A 240 44.43 61.31 33.26
N SER A 241 43.39 60.61 33.74
CA SER A 241 42.56 61.09 34.85
C SER A 241 43.35 61.26 36.14
N SER A 242 44.26 60.33 36.45
CA SER A 242 45.13 60.41 37.64
C SER A 242 46.10 61.59 37.53
N GLU A 243 46.73 61.76 36.36
CA GLU A 243 47.63 62.88 36.08
C GLU A 243 46.91 64.23 36.17
N LYS A 244 45.70 64.34 35.59
CA LYS A 244 44.86 65.53 35.69
C LYS A 244 44.50 65.86 37.14
N ALA A 245 44.15 64.85 37.94
CA ALA A 245 43.87 65.05 39.37
C ALA A 245 45.09 65.56 40.13
N LYS A 246 46.28 65.01 39.86
CA LYS A 246 47.55 65.49 40.45
C LYS A 246 47.85 66.93 40.02
N ALA A 247 47.67 67.26 38.74
CA ALA A 247 47.89 68.60 38.23
C ALA A 247 46.95 69.63 38.87
N LEU A 248 45.66 69.29 39.02
CA LEU A 248 44.68 70.12 39.72
C LEU A 248 45.06 70.32 41.18
N TYR A 249 45.45 69.27 41.91
CA TYR A 249 45.90 69.38 43.30
C TYR A 249 47.11 70.31 43.45
N ILE A 250 48.10 70.20 42.55
CA ILE A 250 49.27 71.09 42.55
C ILE A 250 48.85 72.53 42.24
N SER A 251 47.95 72.73 41.27
CA SER A 251 47.43 74.05 40.90
C SER A 251 46.68 74.71 42.07
N GLU A 252 45.77 73.99 42.74
CA GLU A 252 45.06 74.48 43.92
C GLU A 252 46.02 74.84 45.05
N ARG A 253 47.01 73.98 45.32
CA ARG A 253 48.02 74.26 46.35
C ARG A 253 48.86 75.49 46.02
N ARG A 254 49.23 75.67 44.75
CA ARG A 254 49.94 76.87 44.28
C ARG A 254 49.07 78.13 44.43
N SER A 255 47.79 78.05 44.08
CA SER A 255 46.84 79.17 44.26
C SER A 255 46.78 79.59 45.72
N ARG A 256 46.54 78.64 46.64
CA ARG A 256 46.49 78.95 48.09
C ARG A 256 47.79 79.54 48.61
N LEU A 257 48.94 79.09 48.08
CA LEU A 257 50.24 79.64 48.46
C LEU A 257 50.39 81.08 47.97
N ILE A 258 49.98 81.37 46.74
CA ILE A 258 49.97 82.73 46.18
C ILE A 258 49.06 83.62 47.04
N ASP A 259 47.83 83.20 47.34
CA ASP A 259 46.90 83.94 48.20
C ASP A 259 47.51 84.22 49.59
N SER A 260 48.22 83.24 50.17
CA SER A 260 48.90 83.41 51.46
C SER A 260 50.09 84.36 51.41
N LEU A 261 50.83 84.38 50.29
CA LEU A 261 51.95 85.29 50.09
C LEU A 261 51.47 86.71 49.78
N GLU A 262 50.36 86.86 49.08
CA GLU A 262 49.70 88.15 48.85
C GLU A 262 49.18 88.75 50.15
N THR A 263 48.49 87.97 50.98
CA THR A 263 48.04 88.42 52.31
C THR A 263 49.22 88.74 53.24
N GLN A 264 50.29 87.95 53.23
CA GLN A 264 51.52 88.29 53.99
C GLN A 264 52.16 89.59 53.49
N LYS A 265 52.23 89.79 52.17
CA LYS A 265 52.75 91.02 51.57
C LYS A 265 51.89 92.24 51.95
N GLU A 266 50.57 92.10 52.00
CA GLU A 266 49.67 93.15 52.49
C GLU A 266 49.92 93.47 53.97
N ILE A 267 50.05 92.45 54.82
CA ILE A 267 50.37 92.62 56.25
C ILE A 267 51.73 93.31 56.43
N ASP A 268 52.76 92.85 55.72
CA ASP A 268 54.10 93.44 55.79
C ASP A 268 54.09 94.90 55.31
N SER A 269 53.29 95.22 54.27
CA SER A 269 53.13 96.61 53.81
C SER A 269 52.43 97.50 54.84
N LEU A 270 51.40 96.99 55.54
CA LEU A 270 50.73 97.70 56.63
C LEU A 270 51.63 97.89 57.86
N PHE A 271 52.50 96.91 58.15
CA PHE A 271 53.46 97.00 59.25
C PHE A 271 54.56 98.04 58.97
N ILE A 272 55.00 98.15 57.71
CA ILE A 272 55.93 99.20 57.26
C ILE A 272 55.26 100.59 57.29
N GLU A 273 53.96 100.68 56.97
CA GLU A 273 53.19 101.93 57.12
C GLU A 273 52.99 102.34 58.59
N GLN A 274 52.95 101.41 59.54
CA GLN A 274 52.83 101.70 60.98
C GLN A 274 54.17 102.04 61.68
N GLN A 275 55.32 101.82 61.02
CA GLN A 275 56.65 102.17 61.55
C GLN A 275 57.21 103.50 61.02
N ASN A 276 56.47 104.21 60.17
CA ASN A 276 56.75 105.58 59.73
C ASN A 276 55.78 106.58 60.38
#